data_AF-A0A2C6L6P7-F1
#
_entry.id   AF-A0A2C6L6P7-F1
#
_cell.length_a   1.000
_cell.length_b   1.000
_cell.length_c   1.000
_cell.angle_alpha   90.00
_cell.angle_beta   90.00
_cell.angle_gamma   90.00
#
_symmetry.space_group_name_H-M   'P 1'
#
loop_
_entity.id
_entity.type
_entity.pdbx_description
1 polymer ?
#
loop_
_entity_poly.entity_id
_entity_poly.type
_entity_poly.pdbx_seq_one_letter_code
_entity_poly.pdbx_strand_id
1 'polypeptide(L)'
;MKDIERCEKLIEELDRLVGKGQVPKDKQKKVHLDVLKDVLGHLNNKKWVSQVDWKAAEIEVLNEYQFLTAKQVVYLVNMSEKDFIRQKNKWLAKIHAWVEANVQGPLIPYSAQFENKLAELPDDSAREKYIQESGAKKSQLDKIVTTGYHALHLIHFFTCGEDEVKCWTIRQVVMCFGCMYTRDKSSSSSRSYPYRFRKRIHMR
;
A
#
# COMPACT_ATOMS: atom_id res chain seq x y z
N MET A 1 -10.19 15.45 15.04
CA MET A 1 -9.43 14.62 14.07
C MET A 1 -10.47 14.04 13.14
N LYS A 2 -10.31 14.15 11.81
CA LYS A 2 -11.39 13.82 10.86
C LYS A 2 -11.97 12.41 11.04
N ASP A 3 -11.13 11.42 11.34
CA ASP A 3 -11.60 10.05 11.56
C ASP A 3 -12.43 9.90 12.84
N ILE A 4 -12.11 10.66 13.91
CA ILE A 4 -12.88 10.69 15.16
C ILE A 4 -14.28 11.25 14.89
N GLU A 5 -14.35 12.43 14.28
CA GLU A 5 -15.63 13.10 13.96
C GLU A 5 -16.50 12.25 13.04
N ARG A 6 -15.89 11.52 12.09
CA ARG A 6 -16.59 10.56 11.24
C ARG A 6 -17.09 9.36 12.05
N CYS A 7 -16.25 8.81 12.94
CA CYS A 7 -16.59 7.65 13.76
C CYS A 7 -17.75 7.96 14.71
N GLU A 8 -17.75 9.12 15.38
CA GLU A 8 -18.82 9.57 16.28
C GLU A 8 -20.16 9.68 15.54
N LYS A 9 -20.18 10.31 14.36
CA LYS A 9 -21.40 10.40 13.54
C LYS A 9 -21.94 9.02 13.14
N LEU A 10 -21.06 8.11 12.73
CA LEU A 10 -21.44 6.76 12.35
C LEU A 10 -22.01 5.97 13.54
N ILE A 11 -21.43 6.15 14.73
CA ILE A 11 -21.93 5.54 15.96
C ILE A 11 -23.34 6.05 16.27
N GLU A 12 -23.57 7.37 16.23
CA GLU A 12 -24.90 7.94 16.49
C GLU A 12 -25.96 7.44 15.50
N GLU A 13 -25.62 7.35 14.22
CA GLU A 13 -26.53 6.82 13.19
C GLU A 13 -26.87 5.35 13.43
N LEU A 14 -25.86 4.53 13.73
CA LEU A 14 -26.06 3.11 14.01
C LEU A 14 -26.84 2.85 15.30
N ASP A 15 -26.57 3.62 16.35
CA ASP A 15 -27.24 3.49 17.65
C ASP A 15 -28.75 3.79 17.52
N ARG A 16 -29.11 4.85 16.76
CA ARG A 16 -30.50 5.16 16.40
C ARG A 16 -31.17 4.05 15.60
N LEU A 17 -30.43 3.34 14.75
CA LEU A 17 -30.97 2.27 13.93
C LEU A 17 -31.17 0.97 14.72
N VAL A 18 -30.26 0.66 15.64
CA VAL A 18 -30.36 -0.52 16.53
C VAL A 18 -31.51 -0.34 17.53
N GLY A 19 -31.73 0.88 18.04
CA GLY A 19 -32.86 1.18 18.94
C GLY A 19 -34.26 1.01 18.32
N LYS A 20 -34.37 0.87 16.99
CA LYS A 20 -35.65 0.72 16.26
C LYS A 20 -36.08 -0.74 16.01
N GLY A 21 -35.30 -1.74 16.45
CA GLY A 21 -35.74 -3.13 16.62
C GLY A 21 -36.22 -3.89 15.38
N GLN A 22 -35.39 -4.06 14.35
CA GLN A 22 -35.59 -5.00 13.24
C GLN A 22 -34.59 -6.18 13.27
N VAL A 23 -35.07 -7.31 13.78
CA VAL A 23 -34.31 -8.38 14.45
C VAL A 23 -33.21 -9.13 13.63
N PRO A 24 -33.22 -9.25 12.29
CA PRO A 24 -32.08 -9.88 11.58
C PRO A 24 -30.94 -8.91 11.21
N LYS A 25 -31.26 -7.69 10.77
CA LYS A 25 -30.25 -6.68 10.37
C LYS A 25 -29.58 -6.02 11.58
N ASP A 26 -30.23 -6.05 12.75
CA ASP A 26 -29.70 -5.45 13.96
C ASP A 26 -28.47 -6.18 14.52
N LYS A 27 -28.36 -7.50 14.31
CA LYS A 27 -27.21 -8.26 14.81
C LYS A 27 -25.91 -7.87 14.11
N GLN A 28 -25.96 -7.66 12.79
CA GLN A 28 -24.81 -7.14 12.04
C GLN A 28 -24.51 -5.69 12.42
N LYS A 29 -25.53 -4.81 12.48
CA LYS A 29 -25.34 -3.42 12.91
C LYS A 29 -24.75 -3.28 14.31
N LYS A 30 -25.12 -4.18 15.23
CA LYS A 30 -24.55 -4.23 16.58
C LYS A 30 -23.06 -4.58 16.56
N VAL A 31 -22.65 -5.55 15.74
CA VAL A 31 -21.23 -5.86 15.52
C VAL A 31 -20.47 -4.65 14.97
N HIS A 32 -21.04 -3.94 13.98
CA HIS A 32 -20.42 -2.72 13.44
C HIS A 32 -20.28 -1.63 14.51
N LEU A 33 -21.30 -1.45 15.34
CA LEU A 33 -21.32 -0.47 16.41
C LEU A 33 -20.27 -0.79 17.48
N ASP A 34 -20.13 -2.06 17.86
CA ASP A 34 -19.12 -2.51 18.82
C ASP A 34 -17.70 -2.24 18.27
N VAL A 35 -17.44 -2.60 17.00
CA VAL A 35 -16.14 -2.32 16.34
C VAL A 35 -15.85 -0.82 16.25
N LEU A 36 -16.85 0.00 15.92
CA LEU A 36 -16.67 1.46 15.83
C LEU A 36 -16.39 2.09 17.20
N LYS A 37 -17.00 1.59 18.28
CA LYS A 37 -16.69 2.02 19.65
C LYS A 37 -15.25 1.69 20.03
N ASP A 38 -14.77 0.50 19.67
CA ASP A 38 -13.38 0.11 19.89
C ASP A 38 -12.41 1.02 19.09
N VAL A 39 -12.73 1.28 17.81
CA VAL A 39 -11.97 2.23 16.97
C VAL A 39 -11.92 3.61 17.61
N LEU A 40 -13.05 4.15 18.07
CA LEU A 40 -13.11 5.45 18.73
C LEU A 40 -12.23 5.48 19.99
N GLY A 41 -12.25 4.40 20.78
CA GLY A 41 -11.38 4.24 21.95
C GLY A 41 -9.89 4.28 21.59
N HIS A 42 -9.48 3.64 20.50
CA HIS A 42 -8.10 3.69 20.02
C HIS A 42 -7.71 5.07 19.47
N LEU A 43 -8.58 5.70 18.67
CA LEU A 43 -8.33 7.03 18.11
C LEU A 43 -8.21 8.11 19.20
N ASN A 44 -9.01 8.03 20.27
CA ASN A 44 -8.90 8.93 21.42
C ASN A 44 -7.57 8.76 22.17
N ASN A 45 -7.01 7.55 22.18
CA ASN A 45 -5.68 7.26 22.72
C ASN A 45 -4.54 7.63 21.74
N LYS A 46 -4.83 8.36 20.66
CA LYS A 46 -3.88 8.74 19.59
C LYS A 46 -3.22 7.55 18.88
N LYS A 47 -3.82 6.35 18.96
CA LYS A 47 -3.38 5.18 18.21
C LYS A 47 -4.16 5.09 16.91
N TRP A 48 -3.46 4.87 15.80
CA TRP A 48 -4.08 4.71 14.50
C TRP A 48 -4.72 3.33 14.37
N VAL A 49 -5.76 3.24 13.56
CA VAL A 49 -6.45 1.97 13.27
C VAL A 49 -5.49 0.94 12.68
N SER A 50 -4.50 1.36 11.89
CA SER A 50 -3.48 0.48 11.31
C SER A 50 -2.49 -0.12 12.31
N GLN A 51 -2.39 0.41 13.53
CA GLN A 51 -1.46 -0.05 14.57
C GLN A 51 -2.08 -1.10 15.52
N VAL A 52 -3.36 -1.39 15.34
CA VAL A 52 -4.10 -2.33 16.19
C VAL A 52 -4.26 -3.65 15.45
N ASP A 53 -4.02 -4.75 16.16
CA ASP A 53 -4.26 -6.09 15.65
C ASP A 53 -5.76 -6.42 15.72
N TRP A 54 -6.44 -6.31 14.58
CA TRP A 54 -7.86 -6.61 14.45
C TRP A 54 -8.11 -8.07 14.07
N LYS A 55 -9.25 -8.62 14.49
CA LYS A 55 -9.69 -9.95 14.03
C LYS A 55 -10.20 -9.90 12.60
N ALA A 56 -10.14 -11.02 11.88
CA ALA A 56 -10.60 -11.09 10.47
C ALA A 56 -12.03 -10.56 10.26
N ALA A 57 -12.96 -10.89 11.16
CA ALA A 57 -14.34 -10.40 11.09
C ALA A 57 -14.45 -8.87 11.33
N GLU A 58 -13.58 -8.30 12.17
CA GLU A 58 -13.54 -6.86 12.44
C GLU A 58 -12.92 -6.11 11.25
N ILE A 59 -11.93 -6.71 10.57
CA ILE A 59 -11.29 -6.16 9.37
C ILE A 59 -12.30 -6.01 8.22
N GLU A 60 -13.19 -6.98 8.03
CA GLU A 60 -14.25 -6.89 7.00
C GLU A 60 -15.13 -5.66 7.22
N VAL A 61 -15.53 -5.41 8.47
CA VAL A 61 -16.30 -4.23 8.87
C VAL A 61 -15.51 -2.94 8.65
N LEU A 62 -14.25 -2.89 9.06
CA LEU A 62 -13.40 -1.70 8.92
C LEU A 62 -13.19 -1.28 7.46
N ASN A 63 -13.10 -2.26 6.55
CA ASN A 63 -12.92 -2.02 5.12
C ASN A 63 -14.11 -1.30 4.48
N GLU A 64 -15.32 -1.42 5.04
CA GLU A 64 -16.50 -0.70 4.54
C GLU A 64 -16.42 0.81 4.83
N TYR A 65 -15.85 1.19 5.97
CA TYR A 65 -15.83 2.58 6.42
C TYR A 65 -14.68 3.41 5.87
N GLN A 66 -13.61 2.76 5.40
CA GLN A 66 -12.46 3.39 4.72
C GLN A 66 -11.81 4.55 5.51
N PHE A 67 -11.49 4.32 6.78
CA PHE A 67 -10.79 5.29 7.63
C PHE A 67 -9.44 5.70 7.04
N LEU A 68 -9.03 6.96 7.27
CA LEU A 68 -7.75 7.48 6.77
C LEU A 68 -6.57 6.86 7.53
N THR A 69 -6.71 6.74 8.85
CA THR A 69 -5.74 6.14 9.78
C THR A 69 -5.58 4.63 9.62
N ALA A 70 -6.43 3.96 8.83
CA ALA A 70 -6.28 2.56 8.48
C ALA A 70 -5.32 2.34 7.28
N LYS A 71 -5.03 3.39 6.51
CA LYS A 71 -4.18 3.29 5.32
C LYS A 71 -2.71 3.15 5.72
N GLN A 72 -1.99 2.31 4.98
CA GLN A 72 -0.54 2.17 5.09
C GLN A 72 0.16 3.47 4.66
N VAL A 73 1.25 3.83 5.34
CA VAL A 73 2.01 5.05 5.09
C VAL A 73 3.43 4.72 4.66
N VAL A 74 3.90 5.40 3.62
CA VAL A 74 5.30 5.38 3.18
C VAL A 74 5.88 6.77 3.41
N TYR A 75 7.00 6.85 4.13
CA TYR A 75 7.61 8.12 4.49
C TYR A 75 8.68 8.49 3.46
N LEU A 76 8.47 9.60 2.77
CA LEU A 76 9.44 10.17 1.83
C LEU A 76 10.12 11.38 2.46
N VAL A 77 11.40 11.25 2.78
CA VAL A 77 12.19 12.34 3.39
C VAL A 77 12.89 13.09 2.27
N ASN A 78 12.31 14.22 1.87
CA ASN A 78 12.93 15.11 0.91
C ASN A 78 14.12 15.84 1.54
N MET A 79 15.28 15.77 0.89
CA MET A 79 16.51 16.40 1.34
C MET A 79 17.21 17.14 0.21
N SER A 80 18.14 18.03 0.57
CA SER A 80 18.93 18.77 -0.42
C SER A 80 19.81 17.81 -1.24
N GLU A 81 20.11 18.19 -2.48
CA GLU A 81 20.96 17.39 -3.38
C GLU A 81 22.33 17.09 -2.76
N LYS A 82 22.93 18.08 -2.08
CA LYS A 82 24.22 17.93 -1.41
C LYS A 82 24.17 16.90 -0.28
N ASP A 83 23.13 16.93 0.55
CA ASP A 83 22.97 16.00 1.66
C ASP A 83 22.63 14.59 1.16
N PHE A 84 21.88 14.50 0.06
CA PHE A 84 21.49 13.25 -0.56
C PHE A 84 22.72 12.49 -1.10
N ILE A 85 23.59 13.19 -1.83
CA ILE A 85 24.86 12.63 -2.33
C ILE A 85 25.74 12.18 -1.16
N ARG A 86 25.83 12.99 -0.09
CA ARG A 86 26.61 12.68 1.12
C ARG A 86 26.01 11.57 1.98
N GLN A 87 24.75 11.18 1.74
CA GLN A 87 23.97 10.22 2.54
C GLN A 87 23.91 10.56 4.04
N LYS A 88 24.04 11.85 4.38
CA LYS A 88 24.11 12.31 5.77
C LYS A 88 23.21 13.52 5.96
N ASN A 89 22.32 13.44 6.94
CA ASN A 89 21.49 14.55 7.35
C ASN A 89 21.26 14.48 8.86
N LYS A 90 21.38 15.63 9.55
CA LYS A 90 21.12 15.80 10.99
C LYS A 90 19.72 15.34 11.39
N TRP A 91 18.75 15.47 10.49
CA TRP A 91 17.35 15.17 10.77
C TRP A 91 16.97 13.71 10.52
N LEU A 92 17.74 12.97 9.71
CA LEU A 92 17.37 11.62 9.28
C LEU A 92 17.24 10.66 10.48
N ALA A 93 18.20 10.69 11.40
CA ALA A 93 18.17 9.86 12.61
C ALA A 93 16.99 10.21 13.53
N LYS A 94 16.66 11.50 13.65
CA LYS A 94 15.53 11.96 14.48
C LYS A 94 14.18 11.54 13.87
N ILE A 95 14.05 11.65 12.54
CA ILE A 95 12.85 11.22 11.82
C ILE A 95 12.69 9.70 11.93
N HIS A 96 13.78 8.93 11.78
CA HIS A 96 13.75 7.48 11.95
C HIS A 96 13.24 7.08 13.35
N ALA A 97 13.82 7.65 14.40
CA ALA A 97 13.39 7.38 15.77
C ALA A 97 11.93 7.79 16.02
N TRP A 98 11.47 8.88 15.39
CA TRP A 98 10.08 9.30 15.48
C TRP A 98 9.13 8.33 14.75
N VAL A 99 9.50 7.83 13.57
CA VAL A 99 8.70 6.85 12.82
C VAL A 99 8.61 5.53 13.58
N GLU A 100 9.70 5.06 14.19
CA GLU A 100 9.71 3.83 15.00
C GLU A 100 8.81 3.95 16.24
N ALA A 101 8.77 5.12 16.88
CA ALA A 101 7.96 5.36 18.07
C ALA A 101 6.47 5.62 17.80
N ASN A 102 6.12 6.00 16.56
CA ASN A 102 4.76 6.33 16.16
C ASN A 102 4.23 5.27 15.17
N VAL A 103 3.88 5.69 13.96
CA VAL A 103 3.35 4.80 12.93
C VAL A 103 4.51 4.24 12.14
N GLN A 104 4.71 2.93 12.26
CA GLN A 104 5.75 2.23 11.55
C GLN A 104 5.47 2.24 10.05
N GLY A 105 6.50 2.52 9.26
CA GLY A 105 6.41 2.50 7.81
C GLY A 105 7.78 2.63 7.17
N PRO A 106 7.93 2.21 5.90
CA PRO A 106 9.18 2.33 5.19
C PRO A 106 9.58 3.80 5.02
N LEU A 107 10.81 4.11 5.38
CA LEU A 107 11.43 5.44 5.27
C LEU A 107 12.37 5.47 4.06
N ILE A 108 12.12 6.38 3.12
CA ILE A 108 12.93 6.55 1.92
C ILE A 108 13.47 7.99 1.87
N PRO A 109 14.76 8.21 2.14
CA PRO A 109 15.40 9.48 1.87
C PRO A 109 15.58 9.67 0.36
N TYR A 110 15.13 10.80 -0.17
CA TYR A 110 15.26 11.14 -1.59
C TYR A 110 15.46 12.65 -1.76
N SER A 111 15.94 13.08 -2.92
CA SER A 111 15.99 14.50 -3.26
C SER A 111 15.16 14.78 -4.49
N ALA A 112 14.05 15.51 -4.31
CA ALA A 112 13.17 15.88 -5.42
C ALA A 112 13.92 16.70 -6.49
N GLN A 113 14.88 17.54 -6.08
CA GLN A 113 15.69 18.34 -6.99
C GLN A 113 16.60 17.48 -7.87
N PHE A 114 17.24 16.46 -7.30
CA PHE A 114 18.09 15.53 -8.04
C PHE A 114 17.27 14.68 -9.02
N GLU A 115 16.14 14.15 -8.58
CA GLU A 115 15.27 13.32 -9.43
C GLU A 115 14.63 14.14 -10.57
N ASN A 116 14.32 15.42 -10.35
CA ASN A 116 13.78 16.26 -11.41
C ASN A 116 14.80 16.51 -12.52
N LYS A 117 16.07 16.78 -12.16
CA LYS A 117 17.16 16.90 -13.14
C LYS A 117 17.37 15.61 -13.93
N LEU A 118 17.27 14.46 -13.28
CA LEU A 118 17.32 13.16 -13.95
C LEU A 118 16.15 12.94 -14.91
N ALA A 119 14.96 13.41 -14.56
CA ALA A 119 13.77 13.28 -15.40
C ALA A 119 13.83 14.15 -16.66
N GLU A 120 14.49 15.31 -16.60
CA GLU A 120 14.72 16.20 -17.74
C GLU A 120 15.72 15.64 -18.77
N LEU A 121 16.54 14.66 -18.37
CA LEU A 121 17.45 13.99 -19.29
C LEU A 121 16.70 13.01 -20.21
N PRO A 122 16.88 13.13 -21.54
CA PRO A 122 16.11 12.36 -22.52
C PRO A 122 16.55 10.90 -22.63
N ASP A 123 17.86 10.64 -22.45
CA ASP A 123 18.46 9.33 -22.68
C ASP A 123 18.87 8.63 -21.39
N ASP A 124 18.65 7.32 -21.31
CA ASP A 124 19.06 6.52 -20.15
C ASP A 124 20.59 6.51 -19.96
N SER A 125 21.36 6.57 -21.06
CA SER A 125 22.82 6.73 -20.99
C SER A 125 23.22 8.07 -20.37
N ALA A 126 22.48 9.15 -20.66
CA ALA A 126 22.74 10.46 -20.06
C ALA A 126 22.40 10.47 -18.56
N ARG A 127 21.32 9.77 -18.16
CA ARG A 127 20.96 9.58 -16.75
C ARG A 127 22.05 8.82 -15.98
N GLU A 128 22.53 7.71 -16.53
CA GLU A 128 23.59 6.93 -15.90
C GLU A 128 24.89 7.74 -15.75
N LYS A 129 25.28 8.49 -16.78
CA LYS A 129 26.43 9.39 -16.72
C LYS A 129 26.26 10.45 -15.62
N TYR A 130 25.09 11.09 -15.55
CA TYR A 130 24.81 12.08 -14.51
C TYR A 130 24.86 11.49 -13.09
N ILE A 131 24.36 10.26 -12.89
CA ILE A 131 24.45 9.55 -11.60
C ILE A 131 25.92 9.30 -11.24
N GLN A 132 26.72 8.84 -12.20
CA GLN A 132 28.16 8.60 -11.99
C GLN A 132 28.92 9.89 -11.66
N GLU A 133 28.67 10.97 -12.40
CA GLU A 133 29.33 12.28 -12.22
C GLU A 133 28.92 12.98 -10.92
N SER A 134 27.65 12.89 -10.54
CA SER A 134 27.13 13.50 -9.30
C SER A 134 27.60 12.77 -8.03
N GLY A 135 28.15 11.55 -8.15
CA GLY A 135 28.54 10.72 -7.02
C GLY A 135 27.35 10.16 -6.23
N ALA A 136 26.13 10.27 -6.77
CA ALA A 136 24.96 9.62 -6.21
C ALA A 136 25.00 8.11 -6.50
N LYS A 137 24.54 7.26 -5.56
CA LYS A 137 24.54 5.80 -5.79
C LYS A 137 23.55 5.37 -6.87
N LYS A 138 22.30 5.85 -6.77
CA LYS A 138 21.19 5.48 -7.66
C LYS A 138 20.00 6.43 -7.44
N SER A 139 19.20 6.64 -8.48
CA SER A 139 17.84 7.17 -8.34
C SER A 139 17.02 6.35 -7.34
N GLN A 140 16.24 7.05 -6.52
CA GLN A 140 15.33 6.45 -5.55
C GLN A 140 13.91 6.26 -6.09
N LEU A 141 13.60 6.77 -7.29
CA LEU A 141 12.25 6.63 -7.85
C LEU A 141 11.82 5.17 -7.98
N ASP A 142 12.69 4.29 -8.51
CA ASP A 142 12.42 2.85 -8.57
C ASP A 142 12.08 2.27 -7.19
N LYS A 143 12.81 2.70 -6.17
CA LYS A 143 12.62 2.24 -4.79
C LYS A 143 11.30 2.74 -4.22
N ILE A 144 10.91 3.99 -4.52
CA ILE A 144 9.62 4.56 -4.12
C ILE A 144 8.48 3.78 -4.76
N VAL A 145 8.56 3.53 -6.07
CA VAL A 145 7.54 2.77 -6.81
C VAL A 145 7.42 1.36 -6.25
N THR A 146 8.54 0.64 -6.11
CA THR A 146 8.57 -0.74 -5.60
C THR A 146 8.01 -0.80 -4.17
N THR A 147 8.39 0.14 -3.31
CA THR A 147 7.90 0.20 -1.93
C THR A 147 6.40 0.51 -1.88
N GLY A 148 5.91 1.42 -2.73
CA GLY A 148 4.48 1.72 -2.84
C GLY A 148 3.67 0.51 -3.32
N TYR A 149 4.19 -0.24 -4.29
CA TYR A 149 3.59 -1.50 -4.76
C TYR A 149 3.45 -2.53 -3.64
N HIS A 150 4.51 -2.71 -2.85
CA HIS A 150 4.48 -3.62 -1.71
C HIS A 150 3.53 -3.13 -0.59
N ALA A 151 3.50 -1.83 -0.31
CA ALA A 151 2.59 -1.25 0.69
C ALA A 151 1.11 -1.44 0.33
N LEU A 152 0.78 -1.50 -0.96
CA LEU A 152 -0.56 -1.80 -1.47
C LEU A 152 -0.86 -3.30 -1.58
N HIS A 153 0.07 -4.17 -1.18
CA HIS A 153 0.00 -5.62 -1.33
C HIS A 153 -0.26 -6.06 -2.78
N LEU A 154 0.39 -5.39 -3.73
CA LEU A 154 0.30 -5.71 -5.15
C LEU A 154 1.46 -6.62 -5.58
N ILE A 155 1.17 -7.54 -6.49
CA ILE A 155 2.13 -8.45 -7.12
C ILE A 155 1.95 -8.42 -8.63
N HIS A 156 3.01 -8.83 -9.33
CA HIS A 156 3.00 -8.98 -10.78
C HIS A 156 2.73 -10.43 -11.18
N PHE A 157 1.87 -10.59 -12.18
CA PHE A 157 1.64 -11.84 -12.89
C PHE A 157 1.92 -11.62 -14.38
N PHE A 158 2.55 -12.59 -15.03
CA PHE A 158 2.94 -12.47 -16.44
C PHE A 158 2.19 -13.49 -17.29
N THR A 159 1.67 -13.04 -18.42
CA THR A 159 1.22 -13.91 -19.51
C THR A 159 2.29 -13.87 -20.59
N CYS A 160 2.87 -15.02 -20.93
CA CYS A 160 3.88 -15.14 -21.99
C CYS A 160 3.33 -16.05 -23.09
N GLY A 161 3.06 -15.46 -24.26
CA GLY A 161 2.83 -16.16 -25.53
C GLY A 161 3.99 -15.89 -26.50
N GLU A 162 3.94 -16.50 -27.69
CA GLU A 162 4.92 -16.22 -28.76
C GLU A 162 4.78 -14.79 -29.28
N ASP A 163 3.55 -14.29 -29.37
CA ASP A 163 3.27 -12.94 -29.90
C ASP A 163 3.46 -11.83 -28.85
N GLU A 164 3.16 -12.10 -27.58
CA GLU A 164 3.12 -11.05 -26.56
C GLU A 164 3.49 -11.53 -25.16
N VAL A 165 4.25 -10.68 -24.47
CA VAL A 165 4.48 -10.77 -23.03
C VAL A 165 3.79 -9.58 -22.35
N LYS A 166 2.78 -9.85 -21.53
CA LYS A 166 2.09 -8.82 -20.72
C LYS A 166 2.36 -9.02 -19.23
N CYS A 167 2.51 -7.90 -18.51
CA CYS A 167 2.57 -7.84 -17.06
C CYS A 167 1.23 -7.32 -16.51
N TRP A 168 0.68 -8.03 -15.53
CA TRP A 168 -0.57 -7.72 -14.86
C TRP A 168 -0.32 -7.45 -13.38
N THR A 169 -0.96 -6.41 -12.85
CA THR A 169 -0.90 -6.08 -11.42
C THR A 169 -2.13 -6.63 -10.72
N ILE A 170 -1.94 -7.49 -9.73
CA ILE A 170 -3.01 -8.11 -8.93
C ILE A 170 -2.72 -7.96 -7.43
N ARG A 171 -3.75 -8.05 -6.57
CA ARG A 171 -3.55 -8.09 -5.11
C ARG A 171 -3.06 -9.47 -4.69
N GLN A 172 -2.09 -9.51 -3.76
CA GLN A 172 -1.42 -10.73 -3.30
C GLN A 172 -2.36 -11.80 -2.73
N VAL A 173 -3.52 -11.41 -2.20
CA VAL A 173 -4.48 -12.31 -1.54
C VAL A 173 -5.32 -13.13 -2.53
N VAL A 174 -5.42 -12.69 -3.79
CA VAL A 174 -6.18 -13.43 -4.80
C VAL A 174 -5.35 -14.64 -5.22
N MET A 175 -5.63 -15.82 -4.64
CA MET A 175 -5.14 -17.07 -5.21
C MET A 175 -5.56 -17.08 -6.69
N CYS A 176 -4.55 -16.97 -7.55
CA CYS A 176 -4.68 -16.64 -8.96
C CYS A 176 -5.21 -17.83 -9.76
N PHE A 177 -6.44 -18.25 -9.47
CA PHE A 177 -7.27 -19.07 -10.35
C PHE A 177 -8.37 -18.22 -10.99
N GLY A 178 -9.02 -17.32 -10.23
CA GLY A 178 -10.17 -16.54 -10.74
C GLY A 178 -9.84 -15.48 -11.79
N CYS A 179 -8.71 -14.76 -11.65
CA CYS A 179 -8.33 -13.69 -12.60
C CYS A 179 -7.89 -14.20 -13.98
N MET A 180 -7.60 -15.49 -14.14
CA MET A 180 -7.31 -16.08 -15.44
C MET A 180 -8.58 -16.33 -16.29
N TYR A 181 -9.78 -16.35 -15.69
CA TYR A 181 -10.99 -16.85 -16.35
C TYR A 181 -11.98 -15.79 -16.86
N THR A 182 -11.72 -14.49 -16.75
CA THR A 182 -12.68 -13.46 -17.20
C THR A 182 -12.53 -13.03 -18.67
N ARG A 183 -11.95 -13.87 -19.53
CA ARG A 183 -12.12 -13.74 -20.98
C ARG A 183 -12.84 -14.96 -21.54
N ASP A 184 -14.06 -14.69 -22.02
CA ASP A 184 -14.94 -15.57 -22.80
C ASP A 184 -15.53 -16.82 -22.10
N LYS A 185 -16.73 -16.65 -21.52
CA LYS A 185 -17.67 -17.77 -21.36
C LYS A 185 -18.25 -18.14 -22.73
N SER A 186 -17.47 -18.81 -23.57
CA SER A 186 -18.01 -19.44 -24.79
C SER A 186 -17.29 -20.72 -25.23
N SER A 187 -16.19 -21.14 -24.59
CA SER A 187 -15.57 -22.42 -24.96
C SER A 187 -14.80 -23.11 -23.81
N SER A 188 -15.19 -24.37 -23.60
CA SER A 188 -14.40 -25.53 -23.14
C SER A 188 -13.18 -25.29 -22.23
N SER A 189 -13.32 -25.75 -20.97
CA SER A 189 -12.30 -26.30 -20.06
C SER A 189 -10.84 -26.23 -20.55
N SER A 190 -10.24 -25.05 -20.45
CA SER A 190 -8.79 -24.87 -20.61
C SER A 190 -8.17 -24.78 -19.21
N ARG A 191 -7.41 -25.80 -18.81
CA ARG A 191 -6.65 -25.78 -17.55
C ARG A 191 -5.45 -24.83 -17.70
N SER A 192 -5.42 -23.74 -16.94
CA SER A 192 -4.25 -22.89 -16.84
C SER A 192 -3.24 -23.51 -15.87
N TYR A 193 -1.99 -23.68 -16.30
CA TYR A 193 -0.90 -24.20 -15.45
C TYR A 193 -0.10 -23.01 -14.87
N PRO A 194 -0.22 -22.72 -13.56
CA PRO A 194 0.58 -21.68 -12.94
C PRO A 194 2.03 -22.13 -12.82
N TYR A 195 2.95 -21.42 -13.48
CA TYR A 195 4.39 -21.64 -13.35
C TYR A 195 5.02 -20.54 -12.49
N ARG A 196 5.84 -20.94 -11.52
CA ARG A 196 6.62 -19.99 -10.72
C ARG A 196 7.80 -19.47 -11.56
N PHE A 197 7.86 -18.15 -11.77
CA PHE A 197 8.82 -17.49 -12.68
C PHE A 197 10.28 -17.93 -12.47
N ARG A 198 10.68 -18.21 -11.23
CA ARG A 198 12.03 -18.74 -10.89
C ARG A 198 12.42 -20.03 -11.63
N LYS A 199 11.46 -20.87 -12.04
CA LYS A 199 11.73 -22.15 -12.71
C LYS A 199 11.88 -22.05 -14.24
N ARG A 200 11.61 -20.88 -14.85
CA ARG A 200 11.62 -20.73 -16.32
C ARG A 200 12.89 -20.09 -16.87
N ILE A 201 13.65 -19.34 -16.07
CA ILE A 201 14.88 -18.64 -16.51
C ILE A 201 16.10 -19.60 -16.53
N HIS A 202 15.92 -20.86 -16.89
CA HIS A 202 17.01 -21.85 -17.01
C HIS A 202 17.09 -22.46 -18.42
N MET A 203 16.62 -21.75 -19.44
CA MET A 203 16.83 -22.17 -20.82
C MET A 203 17.19 -20.98 -21.71
N ARG A 204 18.44 -21.08 -22.19
CA ARG A 204 19.16 -20.34 -23.25
C ARG A 204 19.66 -18.95 -22.91
#